data_AF-A0A151FCZ5-F1
#
_entry.id   AF-A0A151FCZ5-F1
#
_cell.length_a   1.000
_cell.length_b   1.000
_cell.length_c   1.000
_cell.angle_alpha   90.00
_cell.angle_beta   90.00
_cell.angle_gamma   90.00
#
_symmetry.space_group_name_H-M   'P 1'
#
loop_
_entity.id
_entity.type
_entity.pdbx_description
1 polymer ?
#
loop_
_entity_poly.entity_id
_entity_poly.type
_entity_poly.pdbx_seq_one_letter_code
_entity_poly.pdbx_strand_id
1 'polypeptide(L)'
;MKELKGKIGALAFLTAILVLSTAAGVGNTLTIHIRVAGEKEDLLVFQLEKISEEKHFITAKFTDVDMAIFQYHFAIAAVIDRVDMTITEVGLGYFIVNIAKKDLKKMGNDEYMIKLPHSVLKKGIDTTMFSEYQGAEMLEVNVYAKNKYLRTFVGSMGVDIATVDLKGGYMTVLVSYEELLTLYLSGFTVEVVSNLDDVGTFELEPEYYTYPEVVDELPQIESDHSSIAKTFSIGTSYEGRDIPGIKISDNVATNESEPEVFICAMHHAREAATVNVAMYIINYLTDNYGTDPDVTNYVDTREIYIIPIVNPDGKVYDDSGGGYGSGRNWRKNRQPCTGGIGTDPNRNYSYQWGGSGSSGSCTSETFRGYEPFDAPCTAAVRDFFNAHPDINLLVTYHSYGNLVLWPWGYTYNPIADADDRQVHELLGQGYASYTGYTPQQASDLYIADGTTDDWSYGTTQNDAIPCFSWTVELAGGGFYPSPSILPTMCADNTDGIMYLLEYADDPYKVLPQPEPLEITDPSEGETVSGTVAVTCDADPEIVKVEFYIDSESTPRYTDNTSPFSWDWDTTGDSDGSHSVTVKGYDSGDGFVDDDTVNVTVDNAGSCLGTVLLGVLLLFGSAAVYKRE
;
A
#
# COMPACT_ATOMS: atom_id res chain seq x y z
N MET A 1 32.46 -0.35 -5.34
CA MET A 1 32.90 0.73 -6.27
C MET A 1 31.85 1.14 -7.31
N LYS A 2 30.85 0.31 -7.66
CA LYS A 2 29.64 0.78 -8.38
C LYS A 2 28.69 1.61 -7.49
N GLU A 3 28.80 1.46 -6.16
CA GLU A 3 27.83 1.94 -5.15
C GLU A 3 28.02 3.37 -4.62
N LEU A 4 29.11 4.08 -4.96
CA LEU A 4 29.29 5.48 -4.51
C LEU A 4 28.76 6.52 -5.52
N LYS A 5 28.24 6.07 -6.67
CA LYS A 5 27.89 6.93 -7.82
C LYS A 5 26.72 7.90 -7.58
N GLY A 6 25.80 7.60 -6.65
CA GLY A 6 24.57 8.39 -6.46
C GLY A 6 24.64 9.48 -5.39
N LYS A 7 25.48 9.32 -4.35
CA LYS A 7 25.41 10.14 -3.14
C LYS A 7 26.23 11.44 -3.17
N ILE A 8 27.19 11.57 -4.08
CA ILE A 8 28.16 12.70 -4.07
C ILE A 8 27.75 13.86 -5.00
N GLY A 9 26.81 13.63 -5.92
CA GLY A 9 26.44 14.61 -6.97
C GLY A 9 25.84 15.91 -6.43
N ALA A 10 24.85 15.84 -5.53
CA ALA A 10 24.07 17.00 -5.11
C ALA A 10 24.84 17.97 -4.17
N LEU A 11 25.56 17.42 -3.20
CA LEU A 11 26.34 18.22 -2.23
C LEU A 11 27.58 18.86 -2.88
N ALA A 12 28.23 18.15 -3.82
CA ALA A 12 29.35 18.69 -4.61
C ALA A 12 28.88 19.78 -5.60
N PHE A 13 27.68 19.63 -6.17
CA PHE A 13 27.07 20.60 -7.10
C PHE A 13 26.74 21.93 -6.41
N LEU A 14 26.11 21.92 -5.24
CA LEU A 14 25.83 23.14 -4.45
C LEU A 14 27.10 23.82 -3.92
N THR A 15 28.08 23.04 -3.46
CA THR A 15 29.35 23.56 -2.92
C THR A 15 30.22 24.18 -4.03
N ALA A 16 30.24 23.58 -5.22
CA ALA A 16 30.94 24.12 -6.39
C ALA A 16 30.37 25.45 -6.89
N ILE A 17 29.04 25.58 -6.86
CA ILE A 17 28.32 26.82 -7.18
C ILE A 17 28.70 27.94 -6.19
N LEU A 18 28.93 27.61 -4.91
CA LEU A 18 29.40 28.55 -3.88
C LEU A 18 30.84 29.05 -4.15
N VAL A 19 31.75 28.16 -4.58
CA VAL A 19 33.17 28.47 -4.85
C VAL A 19 33.34 29.41 -6.06
N LEU A 20 32.53 29.27 -7.11
CA LEU A 20 32.56 30.16 -8.28
C LEU A 20 32.10 31.60 -8.00
N SER A 21 31.32 31.80 -6.93
CA SER A 21 30.79 33.12 -6.54
C SER A 21 31.72 33.92 -5.61
N THR A 22 32.79 33.31 -5.09
CA THR A 22 33.64 33.89 -4.03
C THR A 22 35.01 34.35 -4.49
N ALA A 23 35.54 33.83 -5.59
CA ALA A 23 36.90 34.15 -5.99
C ALA A 23 36.94 35.20 -7.10
N ALA A 24 37.17 36.47 -6.72
CA ALA A 24 37.69 37.44 -7.67
C ALA A 24 39.07 36.93 -8.15
N GLY A 25 39.15 36.49 -9.41
CA GLY A 25 40.42 36.11 -10.07
C GLY A 25 40.67 34.63 -10.34
N VAL A 26 39.70 33.72 -10.15
CA VAL A 26 39.81 32.34 -10.67
C VAL A 26 39.19 32.31 -12.07
N GLY A 27 39.86 31.71 -13.05
CA GLY A 27 39.51 31.78 -14.47
C GLY A 27 38.08 31.30 -14.81
N ASN A 28 37.63 31.59 -16.03
CA ASN A 28 36.27 31.33 -16.54
C ASN A 28 35.87 29.84 -16.61
N THR A 29 36.72 28.93 -16.16
CA THR A 29 36.52 27.49 -16.25
C THR A 29 36.96 26.84 -14.93
N LEU A 30 36.09 26.05 -14.31
CA LEU A 30 36.37 25.27 -13.11
C LEU A 30 36.31 23.79 -13.47
N THR A 31 37.42 23.09 -13.31
CA THR A 31 37.46 21.62 -13.45
C THR A 31 37.29 21.03 -12.05
N ILE A 32 36.23 20.25 -11.85
CA ILE A 32 35.91 19.67 -10.56
C ILE A 32 36.33 18.21 -10.60
N HIS A 33 37.32 17.91 -9.77
CA HIS A 33 37.85 16.56 -9.59
C HIS A 33 37.24 15.99 -8.31
N ILE A 34 36.39 14.97 -8.47
CA ILE A 34 35.81 14.25 -7.34
C ILE A 34 36.66 13.01 -7.11
N ARG A 35 37.29 12.88 -5.94
CA ARG A 35 38.10 11.72 -5.53
C ARG A 35 37.54 11.08 -4.27
N VAL A 36 37.74 9.77 -4.16
CA VAL A 36 37.52 9.04 -2.91
C VAL A 36 38.78 9.19 -2.04
N ALA A 37 38.63 9.41 -0.73
CA ALA A 37 39.76 9.57 0.18
C ALA A 37 40.64 8.30 0.19
N GLY A 38 41.94 8.47 -0.11
CA GLY A 38 42.91 7.36 -0.18
C GLY A 38 43.19 6.83 -1.59
N GLU A 39 42.41 7.22 -2.59
CA GLU A 39 42.59 6.82 -3.99
C GLU A 39 43.46 7.82 -4.78
N LYS A 40 44.20 7.32 -5.78
CA LYS A 40 45.10 8.15 -6.61
C LYS A 40 44.43 8.74 -7.86
N GLU A 41 43.32 8.14 -8.31
CA GLU A 41 42.62 8.48 -9.56
C GLU A 41 41.28 9.21 -9.29
N ASP A 42 40.84 10.03 -10.24
CA ASP A 42 39.59 10.78 -10.16
C ASP A 42 38.36 9.90 -10.46
N LEU A 43 37.33 9.98 -9.61
CA LEU A 43 36.05 9.28 -9.78
C LEU A 43 35.17 9.95 -10.85
N LEU A 44 35.18 11.28 -10.88
CA LEU A 44 34.51 12.09 -11.89
C LEU A 44 35.32 13.37 -12.10
N VAL A 45 35.49 13.75 -13.35
CA VAL A 45 36.07 15.03 -13.74
C VAL A 45 35.12 15.68 -14.72
N PHE A 46 34.61 16.85 -14.39
CA PHE A 46 33.83 17.64 -15.34
C PHE A 46 34.24 19.10 -15.28
N GLN A 47 34.01 19.80 -16.39
CA GLN A 47 34.34 21.20 -16.54
C GLN A 47 33.08 22.06 -16.55
N LEU A 48 33.07 23.06 -15.68
CA LEU A 48 32.09 24.12 -15.68
C LEU A 48 32.71 25.36 -16.30
N GLU A 49 32.12 25.86 -17.38
CA GLU A 49 32.55 27.11 -18.02
C GLU A 49 31.51 28.21 -17.79
N LYS A 50 31.93 29.32 -17.19
CA LYS A 50 31.10 30.51 -17.01
C LYS A 50 31.02 31.25 -18.35
N ILE A 51 29.82 31.29 -18.93
CA ILE A 51 29.57 31.89 -20.24
C ILE A 51 29.28 33.39 -20.11
N SER A 52 28.52 33.81 -19.10
CA SER A 52 28.23 35.24 -18.83
C SER A 52 27.74 35.51 -17.41
N GLU A 53 27.82 36.78 -16.99
CA GLU A 53 27.31 37.28 -15.70
C GLU A 53 26.57 38.60 -15.90
N GLU A 54 25.31 38.63 -15.50
CA GLU A 54 24.45 39.81 -15.45
C GLU A 54 24.06 40.12 -13.99
N LYS A 55 23.53 41.32 -13.74
CA LYS A 55 23.21 41.84 -12.39
C LYS A 55 22.36 40.92 -11.50
N HIS A 56 21.60 40.00 -12.10
CA HIS A 56 20.69 39.10 -11.39
C HIS A 56 20.89 37.61 -11.74
N PHE A 57 21.76 37.29 -12.70
CA PHE A 57 21.86 35.96 -13.29
C PHE A 57 23.27 35.60 -13.73
N ILE A 58 23.65 34.34 -13.55
CA ILE A 58 24.88 33.76 -14.10
C ILE A 58 24.47 32.68 -15.11
N THR A 59 25.23 32.60 -16.21
CA THR A 59 25.05 31.59 -17.26
C THR A 59 26.29 30.69 -17.34
N ALA A 60 26.08 29.37 -17.35
CA ALA A 60 27.16 28.39 -17.41
C ALA A 60 26.89 27.26 -18.42
N LYS A 61 27.97 26.63 -18.91
CA LYS A 61 27.98 25.50 -19.83
C LYS A 61 28.64 24.29 -19.16
N PHE A 62 28.07 23.10 -19.39
CA PHE A 62 28.58 21.82 -18.89
C PHE A 62 29.15 20.98 -20.04
N THR A 63 30.14 20.15 -19.72
CA THR A 63 30.72 19.14 -20.63
C THR A 63 31.00 17.86 -19.85
N ASP A 64 30.83 16.68 -20.48
CA ASP A 64 31.03 15.33 -19.92
C ASP A 64 30.19 14.98 -18.67
N VAL A 65 28.85 15.01 -18.80
CA VAL A 65 27.91 14.63 -17.72
C VAL A 65 27.22 13.31 -18.03
N ASP A 66 27.13 12.42 -17.03
CA ASP A 66 26.33 11.19 -17.10
C ASP A 66 24.83 11.51 -17.11
N MET A 67 24.17 11.24 -18.24
CA MET A 67 22.81 11.70 -18.58
C MET A 67 21.72 11.18 -17.64
N ALA A 68 21.91 10.02 -16.99
CA ALA A 68 20.93 9.48 -16.04
C ALA A 68 20.85 10.32 -14.76
N ILE A 69 21.99 10.87 -14.32
CA ILE A 69 22.08 11.76 -13.17
C ILE A 69 21.53 13.15 -13.55
N PHE A 70 21.81 13.62 -14.76
CA PHE A 70 21.30 14.90 -15.26
C PHE A 70 19.78 14.90 -15.41
N GLN A 71 19.17 13.84 -15.96
CA GLN A 71 17.71 13.73 -16.09
C GLN A 71 16.98 13.67 -14.75
N TYR A 72 17.56 13.00 -13.74
CA TYR A 72 17.05 12.98 -12.37
C TYR A 72 17.10 14.37 -11.71
N HIS A 73 18.13 15.17 -12.00
CA HIS A 73 18.29 16.54 -11.49
C HIS A 73 17.58 17.61 -12.35
N PHE A 74 17.25 17.35 -13.61
CA PHE A 74 16.49 18.27 -14.48
C PHE A 74 14.98 18.13 -14.27
N ALA A 75 14.51 16.95 -13.84
CA ALA A 75 13.15 16.76 -13.33
C ALA A 75 12.83 17.68 -12.12
N ILE A 76 13.85 18.05 -11.33
CA ILE A 76 13.78 19.04 -10.25
C ILE A 76 13.45 20.46 -10.77
N ALA A 77 13.85 20.79 -12.00
CA ALA A 77 13.53 22.09 -12.62
C ALA A 77 12.16 22.10 -13.32
N ALA A 78 11.58 20.92 -13.60
CA ALA A 78 10.36 20.76 -14.39
C ALA A 78 9.06 20.64 -13.55
N VAL A 79 9.10 20.87 -12.23
CA VAL A 79 7.91 20.85 -11.35
C VAL A 79 7.06 22.13 -11.50
N ILE A 80 6.98 22.68 -12.72
CA ILE A 80 6.02 23.70 -13.15
C ILE A 80 5.58 23.41 -14.62
N ASP A 81 4.81 22.34 -14.84
CA ASP A 81 3.92 21.96 -16.00
C ASP A 81 4.44 21.54 -17.44
N ARG A 82 3.69 20.60 -18.09
CA ARG A 82 3.90 19.54 -19.18
C ARG A 82 4.48 19.78 -20.61
N VAL A 83 5.21 18.77 -21.20
CA VAL A 83 5.88 18.70 -22.56
C VAL A 83 6.40 17.28 -23.14
N ASP A 84 6.20 16.83 -24.43
CA ASP A 84 6.73 15.60 -25.20
C ASP A 84 7.26 15.88 -26.66
N MET A 85 7.88 14.91 -27.36
CA MET A 85 8.83 15.20 -28.48
C MET A 85 9.05 14.13 -29.57
N THR A 86 9.68 14.48 -30.72
CA THR A 86 10.22 13.53 -31.73
C THR A 86 11.72 13.66 -31.99
N ILE A 87 12.41 12.53 -32.24
CA ILE A 87 13.87 12.40 -32.23
C ILE A 87 14.40 11.99 -33.63
N THR A 88 15.47 12.63 -34.09
CA THR A 88 16.16 12.28 -35.35
C THR A 88 17.67 12.24 -35.16
N GLU A 89 18.33 11.16 -35.57
CA GLU A 89 19.80 11.03 -35.55
C GLU A 89 20.44 11.86 -36.68
N VAL A 90 21.46 12.66 -36.38
CA VAL A 90 22.20 13.53 -37.33
C VAL A 90 23.69 13.23 -37.41
N GLY A 91 24.14 12.21 -36.69
CA GLY A 91 25.49 11.65 -36.75
C GLY A 91 25.56 10.47 -35.80
N LEU A 92 26.53 9.58 -35.97
CA LEU A 92 26.66 8.37 -35.13
C LEU A 92 26.69 8.74 -33.63
N GLY A 93 25.60 8.45 -32.92
CA GLY A 93 25.45 8.76 -31.49
C GLY A 93 25.02 10.22 -31.18
N TYR A 94 24.62 10.99 -32.19
CA TYR A 94 24.16 12.37 -32.08
C TYR A 94 22.72 12.47 -32.57
N PHE A 95 21.83 12.82 -31.66
CA PHE A 95 20.41 12.96 -31.93
C PHE A 95 19.98 14.41 -31.75
N ILE A 96 19.07 14.86 -32.60
CA ILE A 96 18.40 16.16 -32.55
C ILE A 96 16.92 15.88 -32.23
N VAL A 97 16.38 16.54 -31.21
CA VAL A 97 15.03 16.34 -30.68
C VAL A 97 14.11 17.51 -31.05
N ASN A 98 13.31 17.35 -32.11
CA ASN A 98 12.46 18.40 -32.67
C ASN A 98 11.04 18.35 -32.14
N ILE A 99 10.47 19.53 -31.94
CA ILE A 99 9.14 19.71 -31.37
C ILE A 99 8.41 20.88 -32.03
N ALA A 100 7.09 20.72 -32.21
CA ALA A 100 6.23 21.71 -32.84
C ALA A 100 5.94 22.94 -31.94
N LYS A 101 5.63 24.09 -32.52
CA LYS A 101 5.40 25.34 -31.74
C LYS A 101 4.10 25.35 -30.90
N LYS A 102 3.11 24.52 -31.27
CA LYS A 102 1.93 24.16 -30.43
C LYS A 102 2.30 23.29 -29.23
N ASP A 103 3.46 22.68 -29.38
CA ASP A 103 4.21 21.84 -28.50
C ASP A 103 5.38 22.74 -27.95
N LEU A 104 5.13 23.99 -27.56
CA LEU A 104 5.83 24.61 -26.40
C LEU A 104 5.05 24.36 -25.10
N LYS A 105 4.02 23.53 -25.24
CA LYS A 105 3.67 22.47 -24.32
C LYS A 105 4.39 21.16 -24.67
N LYS A 106 5.55 21.18 -25.36
CA LYS A 106 6.24 20.08 -26.10
C LYS A 106 7.83 20.20 -26.36
N MET A 107 8.54 21.38 -26.23
CA MET A 107 10.03 21.79 -26.23
C MET A 107 11.16 21.44 -27.26
N GLY A 108 11.31 22.09 -28.43
CA GLY A 108 12.36 21.79 -29.45
C GLY A 108 13.77 22.38 -29.21
N ASN A 109 14.77 21.49 -29.10
CA ASN A 109 16.25 21.61 -29.22
C ASN A 109 16.98 22.79 -28.53
N ASP A 110 17.85 22.52 -27.56
CA ASP A 110 19.23 21.92 -27.62
C ASP A 110 20.37 22.94 -27.78
N GLU A 111 20.23 24.04 -27.04
CA GLU A 111 21.33 24.66 -26.31
C GLU A 111 20.76 25.22 -24.99
N TYR A 112 21.28 24.77 -23.84
CA TYR A 112 20.69 25.12 -22.55
C TYR A 112 21.58 26.07 -21.75
N MET A 113 21.16 27.33 -21.72
CA MET A 113 21.66 28.35 -20.80
C MET A 113 20.71 28.46 -19.60
N ILE A 114 21.17 28.10 -18.41
CA ILE A 114 20.41 28.33 -17.17
C ILE A 114 20.77 29.71 -16.63
N LYS A 115 19.75 30.55 -16.40
CA LYS A 115 19.84 31.81 -15.64
C LYS A 115 19.39 31.56 -14.20
N LEU A 116 20.35 31.42 -13.28
CA LEU A 116 20.05 31.24 -11.85
C LEU A 116 19.73 32.60 -11.20
N PRO A 117 18.57 32.79 -10.53
CA PRO A 117 18.30 34.03 -9.80
C PRO A 117 19.27 34.13 -8.62
N HIS A 118 19.85 35.32 -8.42
CA HIS A 118 20.74 35.63 -7.27
C HIS A 118 20.16 35.22 -5.89
N SER A 119 18.84 35.06 -5.76
CA SER A 119 18.17 34.61 -4.53
C SER A 119 18.45 33.15 -4.15
N VAL A 120 18.75 32.28 -5.12
CA VAL A 120 19.19 30.88 -4.89
C VAL A 120 20.68 30.82 -4.50
N LEU A 121 21.43 31.89 -4.80
CA LEU A 121 22.88 32.03 -4.60
C LEU A 121 23.22 32.91 -3.40
N LYS A 122 22.39 32.96 -2.35
CA LYS A 122 22.66 33.82 -1.20
C LYS A 122 23.99 33.44 -0.52
N LYS A 123 25.04 34.21 -0.82
CA LYS A 123 26.12 34.49 0.12
C LYS A 123 25.48 35.03 1.40
N GLY A 124 25.55 34.25 2.47
CA GLY A 124 24.91 34.54 3.75
C GLY A 124 23.49 33.97 3.85
N ILE A 125 23.33 32.66 3.60
CA ILE A 125 22.18 31.94 4.18
C ILE A 125 22.34 32.04 5.69
N ASP A 126 21.41 32.75 6.31
CA ASP A 126 21.39 32.96 7.75
C ASP A 126 20.86 31.70 8.43
N THR A 127 21.75 30.90 9.00
CA THR A 127 21.41 29.71 9.80
C THR A 127 21.28 30.05 11.29
N THR A 128 21.32 31.32 11.68
CA THR A 128 21.25 31.72 13.10
C THR A 128 19.94 31.26 13.75
N MET A 129 18.86 31.11 12.97
CA MET A 129 17.59 30.55 13.43
C MET A 129 17.69 29.11 13.96
N PHE A 130 18.74 28.36 13.60
CA PHE A 130 18.97 27.01 14.12
C PHE A 130 20.14 26.93 15.11
N SER A 131 20.77 28.07 15.45
CA SER A 131 21.96 28.07 16.32
C SER A 131 21.70 27.52 17.72
N GLU A 132 20.45 27.56 18.21
CA GLU A 132 20.06 26.98 19.49
C GLU A 132 20.10 25.44 19.51
N TYR A 133 20.01 24.79 18.35
CA TYR A 133 20.09 23.32 18.20
C TYR A 133 21.50 22.83 17.90
N GLN A 134 22.51 23.70 17.95
CA GLN A 134 23.88 23.33 17.61
C GLN A 134 24.39 22.22 18.53
N GLY A 135 24.77 21.09 17.93
CA GLY A 135 25.24 19.91 18.65
C GLY A 135 24.13 18.97 19.10
N ALA A 136 22.88 19.22 18.71
CA ALA A 136 21.80 18.28 18.97
C ALA A 136 22.02 16.96 18.20
N GLU A 137 21.88 15.84 18.88
CA GLU A 137 22.09 14.50 18.30
C GLU A 137 20.83 14.01 17.58
N MET A 138 19.65 14.38 18.07
CA MET A 138 18.38 13.99 17.47
C MET A 138 17.32 15.09 17.59
N LEU A 139 16.87 15.58 16.44
CA LEU A 139 15.79 16.55 16.28
C LEU A 139 14.64 15.90 15.52
N GLU A 140 13.43 16.17 15.96
CA GLU A 140 12.23 15.90 15.19
C GLU A 140 11.93 17.11 14.30
N VAL A 141 11.89 16.90 12.98
CA VAL A 141 11.81 17.99 12.00
C VAL A 141 10.74 17.71 10.97
N ASN A 142 9.81 18.65 10.80
CA ASN A 142 8.88 18.64 9.69
C ASN A 142 9.55 19.22 8.44
N VAL A 143 9.59 18.44 7.36
CA VAL A 143 10.13 18.80 6.05
C VAL A 143 8.97 18.91 5.06
N TYR A 144 8.69 20.11 4.56
CA TYR A 144 7.56 20.35 3.67
C TYR A 144 7.84 19.85 2.25
N ALA A 145 7.45 18.60 1.98
CA ALA A 145 7.60 17.89 0.72
C ALA A 145 6.21 17.45 0.19
N LYS A 146 5.58 18.34 -0.58
CA LYS A 146 4.15 18.21 -0.97
C LYS A 146 3.83 17.03 -1.90
N ASN A 147 4.79 16.55 -2.68
CA ASN A 147 4.58 15.42 -3.59
C ASN A 147 5.55 14.28 -3.28
N LYS A 148 5.19 13.07 -3.70
CA LYS A 148 5.94 11.83 -3.42
C LYS A 148 7.37 11.83 -3.96
N TYR A 149 7.63 12.54 -5.07
CA TYR A 149 8.98 12.67 -5.62
C TYR A 149 9.90 13.48 -4.70
N LEU A 150 9.40 14.57 -4.12
CA LEU A 150 10.15 15.35 -3.14
C LEU A 150 10.38 14.57 -1.84
N ARG A 151 9.37 13.80 -1.39
CA ARG A 151 9.52 12.94 -0.20
C ARG A 151 10.57 11.85 -0.42
N THR A 152 10.58 11.23 -1.60
CA THR A 152 11.63 10.28 -2.00
C THR A 152 13.01 10.93 -2.06
N PHE A 153 13.10 12.17 -2.52
CA PHE A 153 14.38 12.89 -2.47
C PHE A 153 14.87 13.05 -1.03
N VAL A 154 14.00 13.50 -0.11
CA VAL A 154 14.31 13.59 1.32
C VAL A 154 14.77 12.23 1.86
N GLY A 155 14.03 11.15 1.60
CA GLY A 155 14.44 9.79 2.00
C GLY A 155 15.81 9.36 1.45
N SER A 156 16.11 9.73 0.20
CA SER A 156 17.40 9.43 -0.43
C SER A 156 18.61 10.15 0.21
N MET A 157 18.35 11.18 1.02
CA MET A 157 19.37 11.85 1.84
C MET A 157 19.81 11.02 3.05
N GLY A 158 19.16 9.86 3.28
CA GLY A 158 19.54 8.91 4.33
C GLY A 158 19.00 9.24 5.71
N VAL A 159 18.03 10.16 5.78
CA VAL A 159 17.32 10.55 7.00
C VAL A 159 16.38 9.45 7.47
N ASP A 160 16.12 9.43 8.77
CA ASP A 160 15.10 8.58 9.38
C ASP A 160 13.73 9.25 9.21
N ILE A 161 12.78 8.58 8.55
CA ILE A 161 11.44 9.11 8.30
C ILE A 161 10.51 8.56 9.38
N ALA A 162 10.00 9.43 10.24
CA ALA A 162 9.08 9.05 11.31
C ALA A 162 7.63 8.92 10.81
N THR A 163 7.15 9.87 10.03
CA THR A 163 5.79 9.82 9.46
C THR A 163 5.63 10.76 8.25
N VAL A 164 4.51 10.64 7.54
CA VAL A 164 4.13 11.51 6.41
C VAL A 164 2.72 12.05 6.61
N ASP A 165 2.59 13.37 6.71
CA ASP A 165 1.29 14.05 6.74
C ASP A 165 0.97 14.60 5.34
N LEU A 166 0.22 13.80 4.57
CA LEU A 166 -0.20 14.17 3.21
C LEU A 166 -1.12 15.40 3.19
N LYS A 167 -1.91 15.61 4.24
CA LYS A 167 -2.85 16.75 4.35
C LYS A 167 -2.11 18.04 4.69
N GLY A 168 -1.15 17.97 5.60
CA GLY A 168 -0.23 19.04 5.94
C GLY A 168 0.81 19.33 4.85
N GLY A 169 1.09 18.34 3.99
CA GLY A 169 2.05 18.45 2.89
C GLY A 169 3.50 18.41 3.36
N TYR A 170 3.77 17.72 4.47
CA TYR A 170 5.11 17.55 5.05
C TYR A 170 5.35 16.09 5.46
N MET A 171 6.62 15.77 5.72
CA MET A 171 7.03 14.53 6.37
C MET A 171 7.83 14.89 7.62
N THR A 172 7.66 14.10 8.68
CA THR A 172 8.46 14.25 9.90
C THR A 172 9.65 13.32 9.81
N VAL A 173 10.84 13.86 10.01
CA VAL A 173 12.10 13.13 9.98
C VAL A 173 12.84 13.31 11.30
N LEU A 174 13.60 12.29 11.70
CA LEU A 174 14.51 12.36 12.83
C LEU A 174 15.93 12.55 12.29
N VAL A 175 16.57 13.64 12.70
CA VAL A 175 17.82 14.10 12.11
C VAL A 175 18.71 14.76 13.15
N SER A 176 20.03 14.66 12.96
CA SER A 176 21.00 15.48 13.69
C SER A 176 20.92 16.96 13.31
N TYR A 177 21.58 17.82 14.08
CA TYR A 177 21.74 19.23 13.72
C TYR A 177 22.34 19.43 12.31
N GLU A 178 23.36 18.65 11.96
CA GLU A 178 24.04 18.71 10.67
C GLU A 178 23.10 18.31 9.51
N GLU A 179 22.23 17.34 9.73
CA GLU A 179 21.23 16.89 8.76
C GLU A 179 20.08 17.88 8.62
N LEU A 180 19.63 18.52 9.71
CA LEU A 180 18.71 19.67 9.65
C LEU A 180 19.27 20.79 8.75
N LEU A 181 20.53 21.17 8.95
CA LEU A 181 21.18 22.16 8.10
C LEU A 181 21.24 21.68 6.65
N THR A 182 21.50 20.39 6.42
CA THR A 182 21.54 19.81 5.07
C THR A 182 20.18 19.89 4.38
N LEU A 183 19.08 19.59 5.07
CA LEU A 183 17.72 19.72 4.56
C LEU A 183 17.39 21.17 4.21
N TYR A 184 17.68 22.11 5.12
CA TYR A 184 17.46 23.53 4.91
C TYR A 184 18.27 24.09 3.73
N LEU A 185 19.56 23.77 3.67
CA LEU A 185 20.47 24.20 2.59
C LEU A 185 20.13 23.55 1.24
N SER A 186 19.41 22.42 1.24
CA SER A 186 18.86 21.79 0.05
C SER A 186 17.60 22.49 -0.48
N GLY A 187 17.14 23.54 0.19
CA GLY A 187 16.02 24.38 -0.23
C GLY A 187 14.66 23.96 0.30
N PHE A 188 14.61 22.98 1.22
CA PHE A 188 13.35 22.62 1.88
C PHE A 188 12.96 23.67 2.92
N THR A 189 11.65 23.91 3.02
CA THR A 189 11.10 24.51 4.23
C THR A 189 11.13 23.44 5.32
N VAL A 190 11.76 23.77 6.44
CA VAL A 190 11.88 22.90 7.61
C VAL A 190 11.36 23.60 8.86
N GLU A 191 10.80 22.81 9.77
CA GLU A 191 10.30 23.26 11.07
C GLU A 191 10.75 22.26 12.12
N VAL A 192 11.55 22.71 13.09
CA VAL A 192 11.95 21.87 14.23
C VAL A 192 10.76 21.75 15.16
N VAL A 193 10.29 20.53 15.36
CA VAL A 193 9.15 20.18 16.22
C VAL A 193 9.62 20.03 17.66
N SER A 194 10.70 19.29 17.86
CA SER A 194 11.26 19.01 19.18
C SER A 194 12.75 18.66 19.11
N ASN A 195 13.46 18.90 20.21
CA ASN A 195 14.79 18.33 20.44
C ASN A 195 14.62 17.09 21.31
N LEU A 196 15.03 15.94 20.80
CA LEU A 196 14.85 14.65 21.44
C LEU A 196 16.05 14.21 22.30
N ASP A 197 17.10 15.02 22.41
CA ASP A 197 18.24 14.71 23.29
C ASP A 197 17.83 14.68 24.78
N ASP A 198 16.84 15.51 25.14
CA ASP A 198 16.33 15.69 26.50
C ASP A 198 15.02 14.93 26.78
N VAL A 199 14.44 14.20 25.81
CA VAL A 199 13.31 13.29 26.10
C VAL A 199 13.85 12.07 26.83
N GLY A 200 13.85 12.17 28.16
CA GLY A 200 14.55 11.26 29.05
C GLY A 200 14.21 9.77 28.86
N THR A 201 14.96 8.97 29.62
CA THR A 201 14.77 7.53 29.82
C THR A 201 13.42 7.22 30.48
N PHE A 202 12.31 7.50 29.80
CA PHE A 202 11.00 7.09 30.30
C PHE A 202 10.98 5.56 30.29
N GLU A 203 10.70 4.96 31.45
CA GLU A 203 10.45 3.53 31.54
C GLU A 203 9.34 3.14 30.55
N LEU A 204 9.36 1.90 30.06
CA LEU A 204 8.27 1.45 29.20
C LEU A 204 7.03 1.43 30.07
N GLU A 205 5.96 2.09 29.62
CA GLU A 205 4.70 2.03 30.35
C GLU A 205 4.28 0.56 30.45
N PRO A 206 3.82 0.09 31.63
CA PRO A 206 3.60 -1.32 31.92
C PRO A 206 2.51 -1.97 31.05
N GLU A 207 1.70 -1.18 30.35
CA GLU A 207 0.72 -1.68 29.39
C GLU A 207 1.35 -2.19 28.08
N TYR A 208 2.60 -1.86 27.77
CA TYR A 208 3.29 -2.39 26.59
C TYR A 208 3.95 -3.72 26.86
N TYR A 209 3.71 -4.68 25.97
CA TYR A 209 4.35 -6.00 26.06
C TYR A 209 5.87 -5.91 25.89
N THR A 210 6.61 -6.50 26.82
CA THR A 210 8.05 -6.75 26.73
C THR A 210 8.32 -8.12 26.08
N TYR A 211 9.54 -8.32 25.56
CA TYR A 211 9.94 -9.63 25.03
C TYR A 211 9.78 -10.78 26.04
N PRO A 212 10.22 -10.65 27.32
CA PRO A 212 10.00 -11.69 28.32
C PRO A 212 8.53 -12.02 28.54
N GLU A 213 7.63 -11.01 28.58
CA GLU A 213 6.19 -11.25 28.76
C GLU A 213 5.59 -12.03 27.59
N VAL A 214 5.97 -11.72 26.34
CA VAL A 214 5.53 -12.51 25.18
C VAL A 214 6.03 -13.96 25.27
N VAL A 215 7.29 -14.17 25.64
CA VAL A 215 7.88 -15.51 25.79
C VAL A 215 7.20 -16.32 26.90
N ASP A 216 6.74 -15.67 27.96
CA ASP A 216 6.05 -16.32 29.09
C ASP A 216 4.55 -16.54 28.80
N GLU A 217 3.88 -15.62 28.09
CA GLU A 217 2.43 -15.67 27.86
C GLU A 217 2.03 -16.62 26.74
N LEU A 218 2.78 -16.72 25.63
CA LEU A 218 2.41 -17.62 24.52
C LEU A 218 2.30 -19.10 24.96
N PRO A 219 3.21 -19.67 25.76
CA PRO A 219 3.05 -21.04 26.27
C PRO A 219 1.86 -21.20 27.23
N GLN A 220 1.47 -20.13 27.94
CA GLN A 220 0.28 -20.14 28.78
C GLN A 220 -0.98 -20.20 27.92
N ILE A 221 -1.05 -19.42 26.83
CA ILE A 221 -2.14 -19.47 25.84
C ILE A 221 -2.23 -20.87 25.20
N GLU A 222 -1.11 -21.47 24.79
CA GLU A 222 -1.11 -22.87 24.32
C GLU A 222 -1.64 -23.84 25.39
N SER A 223 -1.26 -23.66 26.66
CA SER A 223 -1.78 -24.53 27.73
C SER A 223 -3.29 -24.39 27.91
N ASP A 224 -3.81 -23.17 27.85
CA ASP A 224 -5.22 -22.87 28.08
C ASP A 224 -6.10 -23.25 26.87
N HIS A 225 -5.54 -23.21 25.67
CA HIS A 225 -6.23 -23.46 24.39
C HIS A 225 -5.57 -24.58 23.56
N SER A 226 -5.05 -25.63 24.23
CA SER A 226 -4.19 -26.67 23.61
C SER A 226 -4.79 -27.47 22.44
N SER A 227 -6.11 -27.42 22.24
CA SER A 227 -6.75 -28.02 21.06
C SER A 227 -6.54 -27.19 19.79
N ILE A 228 -6.36 -25.88 19.92
CA ILE A 228 -6.31 -24.95 18.79
C ILE A 228 -5.03 -24.13 18.71
N ALA A 229 -4.22 -24.08 19.77
CA ALA A 229 -3.06 -23.20 19.87
C ALA A 229 -1.75 -23.99 20.03
N LYS A 230 -0.71 -23.60 19.28
CA LYS A 230 0.62 -24.21 19.34
C LYS A 230 1.71 -23.17 19.19
N THR A 231 2.57 -23.05 20.19
CA THR A 231 3.74 -22.18 20.12
C THR A 231 4.87 -22.80 19.30
N PHE A 232 5.64 -21.94 18.63
CA PHE A 232 6.84 -22.31 17.88
C PHE A 232 7.84 -21.14 17.88
N SER A 233 9.01 -21.38 17.29
CA SER A 233 9.95 -20.31 16.95
C SER A 233 10.33 -20.41 15.47
N ILE A 234 10.38 -19.27 14.79
CA ILE A 234 10.79 -19.20 13.38
C ILE A 234 12.32 -19.17 13.21
N GLY A 235 13.06 -19.03 14.30
CA GLY A 235 14.52 -18.93 14.27
C GLY A 235 15.06 -18.15 15.46
N THR A 236 16.35 -17.82 15.39
CA THR A 236 17.06 -17.12 16.46
C THR A 236 17.62 -15.80 15.93
N SER A 237 17.52 -14.76 16.75
CA SER A 237 18.09 -13.43 16.50
C SER A 237 19.63 -13.44 16.55
N TYR A 238 20.24 -12.27 16.29
CA TYR A 238 21.70 -12.16 16.32
C TYR A 238 22.28 -12.39 17.73
N GLU A 239 21.62 -11.85 18.76
CA GLU A 239 22.04 -12.00 20.16
C GLU A 239 21.56 -13.30 20.82
N GLY A 240 20.96 -14.22 20.06
CA GLY A 240 20.62 -15.56 20.54
C GLY A 240 19.23 -15.68 21.19
N ARG A 241 18.30 -14.75 20.91
CA ARG A 241 16.91 -14.82 21.38
C ARG A 241 16.05 -15.55 20.36
N ASP A 242 15.15 -16.40 20.82
CA ASP A 242 14.15 -17.01 19.95
C ASP A 242 13.26 -15.92 19.36
N ILE A 243 12.77 -16.15 18.15
CA ILE A 243 11.75 -15.33 17.50
C ILE A 243 10.43 -16.10 17.65
N PRO A 244 9.62 -15.78 18.67
CA PRO A 244 8.48 -16.60 19.06
C PRO A 244 7.27 -16.36 18.15
N GLY A 245 6.48 -17.41 17.93
CA GLY A 245 5.21 -17.35 17.22
C GLY A 245 4.20 -18.36 17.76
N ILE A 246 2.95 -18.22 17.34
CA ILE A 246 1.85 -19.13 17.69
C ILE A 246 1.02 -19.46 16.45
N LYS A 247 0.69 -20.75 16.29
CA LYS A 247 -0.23 -21.28 15.29
C LYS A 247 -1.59 -21.40 15.97
N ILE A 248 -2.63 -20.90 15.33
CA ILE A 248 -4.03 -21.04 15.75
C ILE A 248 -4.78 -21.74 14.61
N SER A 249 -5.29 -22.96 14.88
CA SER A 249 -6.02 -23.83 13.94
C SER A 249 -6.65 -25.00 14.71
N ASP A 250 -7.81 -25.50 14.31
CA ASP A 250 -8.52 -26.63 14.96
C ASP A 250 -7.71 -27.94 15.00
N ASN A 251 -6.79 -28.13 14.06
CA ASN A 251 -5.91 -29.29 13.96
C ASN A 251 -4.43 -28.90 14.10
N VAL A 252 -4.12 -28.14 15.15
CA VAL A 252 -2.82 -27.51 15.40
C VAL A 252 -1.59 -28.43 15.39
N ALA A 253 -1.78 -29.75 15.55
CA ALA A 253 -0.71 -30.75 15.56
C ALA A 253 -0.35 -31.29 14.15
N THR A 254 -1.15 -30.97 13.15
CA THR A 254 -0.99 -31.40 11.76
C THR A 254 -0.89 -30.19 10.84
N ASN A 255 -0.19 -30.37 9.72
CA ASN A 255 -0.27 -29.42 8.61
C ASN A 255 -1.36 -29.92 7.69
N GLU A 256 -2.38 -29.11 7.48
CA GLU A 256 -3.47 -29.41 6.57
C GLU A 256 -3.30 -28.62 5.27
N SER A 257 -4.11 -28.95 4.26
CA SER A 257 -4.15 -28.19 3.01
C SER A 257 -5.15 -27.04 3.17
N GLU A 258 -4.92 -26.21 4.18
CA GLU A 258 -5.75 -25.06 4.51
C GLU A 258 -5.05 -23.77 4.08
N PRO A 259 -5.81 -22.73 3.73
CA PRO A 259 -5.26 -21.40 3.52
C PRO A 259 -4.55 -20.91 4.79
N GLU A 260 -3.32 -20.45 4.62
CA GLU A 260 -2.51 -19.94 5.73
C GLU A 260 -2.51 -18.42 5.75
N VAL A 261 -2.47 -17.85 6.95
CA VAL A 261 -2.40 -16.40 7.17
C VAL A 261 -1.20 -16.09 8.04
N PHE A 262 -0.36 -15.16 7.60
CA PHE A 262 0.87 -14.77 8.30
C PHE A 262 0.78 -13.33 8.82
N ILE A 263 0.67 -13.18 10.14
CA ILE A 263 0.63 -11.88 10.81
C ILE A 263 1.94 -11.70 11.56
N CYS A 264 2.62 -10.58 11.34
CA CYS A 264 3.86 -10.27 12.04
C CYS A 264 3.91 -8.82 12.50
N ALA A 265 4.71 -8.56 13.53
CA ALA A 265 4.84 -7.25 14.14
C ALA A 265 6.29 -6.99 14.58
N MET A 266 6.58 -5.74 14.93
CA MET A 266 7.82 -5.36 15.61
C MET A 266 9.08 -5.70 14.79
N HIS A 267 9.08 -5.36 13.50
CA HIS A 267 10.31 -5.28 12.72
C HIS A 267 11.19 -4.13 13.21
N HIS A 268 10.59 -2.94 13.43
CA HIS A 268 11.31 -1.81 14.01
C HIS A 268 11.09 -1.75 15.52
N ALA A 269 12.19 -1.71 16.27
CA ALA A 269 12.19 -1.92 17.71
C ALA A 269 11.38 -0.90 18.52
N ARG A 270 11.35 0.35 18.07
CA ARG A 270 10.62 1.45 18.70
C ARG A 270 9.09 1.40 18.54
N GLU A 271 8.56 0.50 17.72
CA GLU A 271 7.13 0.47 17.36
C GLU A 271 6.32 -0.38 18.34
N ALA A 272 6.42 -0.07 19.64
CA ALA A 272 5.99 -0.92 20.76
C ALA A 272 4.53 -1.40 20.68
N ALA A 273 3.62 -0.52 20.23
CA ALA A 273 2.18 -0.82 20.15
C ALA A 273 1.86 -1.99 19.20
N THR A 274 2.74 -2.29 18.23
CA THR A 274 2.54 -3.40 17.29
C THR A 274 2.51 -4.76 17.98
N VAL A 275 3.27 -4.93 19.07
CA VAL A 275 3.26 -6.17 19.88
C VAL A 275 1.93 -6.33 20.60
N ASN A 276 1.40 -5.23 21.17
CA ASN A 276 0.09 -5.25 21.82
C ASN A 276 -1.04 -5.64 20.87
N VAL A 277 -1.03 -5.11 19.64
CA VAL A 277 -2.02 -5.50 18.61
C VAL A 277 -1.91 -6.98 18.29
N ALA A 278 -0.69 -7.50 18.05
CA ALA A 278 -0.48 -8.92 17.79
C ALA A 278 -0.95 -9.82 18.95
N MET A 279 -0.59 -9.49 20.20
CA MET A 279 -1.02 -10.24 21.39
C MET A 279 -2.53 -10.17 21.61
N TYR A 280 -3.17 -9.03 21.30
CA TYR A 280 -4.62 -8.91 21.40
C TYR A 280 -5.33 -9.79 20.37
N ILE A 281 -4.85 -9.83 19.12
CA ILE A 281 -5.41 -10.71 18.07
C ILE A 281 -5.31 -12.17 18.50
N ILE A 282 -4.15 -12.59 19.03
CA ILE A 282 -3.94 -13.96 19.55
C ILE A 282 -5.00 -14.28 20.61
N ASN A 283 -5.09 -13.47 21.66
CA ASN A 283 -6.05 -13.69 22.75
C ASN A 283 -7.50 -13.65 22.23
N TYR A 284 -7.85 -12.74 21.32
CA TYR A 284 -9.19 -12.66 20.76
C TYR A 284 -9.59 -13.93 20.00
N LEU A 285 -8.72 -14.44 19.14
CA LEU A 285 -8.97 -15.68 18.39
C LEU A 285 -9.08 -16.90 19.32
N THR A 286 -8.20 -17.01 20.32
CA THR A 286 -8.21 -18.17 21.23
C THR A 286 -9.37 -18.14 22.23
N ASP A 287 -9.68 -16.97 22.80
CA ASP A 287 -10.70 -16.81 23.84
C ASP A 287 -12.13 -16.91 23.30
N ASN A 288 -12.32 -16.58 22.03
CA ASN A 288 -13.65 -16.58 21.39
C ASN A 288 -13.93 -17.83 20.56
N TYR A 289 -12.96 -18.74 20.39
CA TYR A 289 -13.18 -20.02 19.71
C TYR A 289 -14.28 -20.85 20.40
N GLY A 290 -15.23 -21.37 19.62
CA GLY A 290 -16.39 -22.12 20.09
C GLY A 290 -17.51 -21.25 20.68
N THR A 291 -17.34 -19.92 20.75
CA THR A 291 -18.35 -18.97 21.21
C THR A 291 -18.76 -17.98 20.13
N ASP A 292 -17.78 -17.39 19.45
CA ASP A 292 -18.00 -16.53 18.29
C ASP A 292 -18.01 -17.40 17.00
N PRO A 293 -19.11 -17.40 16.21
CA PRO A 293 -19.22 -18.23 15.01
C PRO A 293 -18.17 -17.92 13.94
N ASP A 294 -17.78 -16.66 13.77
CA ASP A 294 -16.83 -16.25 12.74
C ASP A 294 -15.41 -16.65 13.15
N VAL A 295 -15.03 -16.41 14.41
CA VAL A 295 -13.76 -16.91 14.96
C VAL A 295 -13.67 -18.42 14.86
N THR A 296 -14.75 -19.13 15.23
CA THR A 296 -14.80 -20.59 15.16
C THR A 296 -14.60 -21.06 13.73
N ASN A 297 -15.35 -20.49 12.78
CA ASN A 297 -15.22 -20.82 11.36
C ASN A 297 -13.79 -20.57 10.86
N TYR A 298 -13.18 -19.43 11.19
CA TYR A 298 -11.83 -19.12 10.71
C TYR A 298 -10.77 -20.04 11.30
N VAL A 299 -10.85 -20.38 12.59
CA VAL A 299 -9.91 -21.34 13.21
C VAL A 299 -10.13 -22.77 12.70
N ASP A 300 -11.36 -23.15 12.36
CA ASP A 300 -11.71 -24.48 11.83
C ASP A 300 -11.31 -24.70 10.36
N THR A 301 -10.84 -23.67 9.66
CA THR A 301 -10.64 -23.73 8.19
C THR A 301 -9.41 -22.97 7.69
N ARG A 302 -8.62 -22.37 8.59
CA ARG A 302 -7.39 -21.65 8.27
C ARG A 302 -6.30 -22.04 9.27
N GLU A 303 -5.05 -21.97 8.81
CA GLU A 303 -3.90 -21.95 9.71
C GLU A 303 -3.39 -20.52 9.91
N ILE A 304 -3.61 -19.97 11.10
CA ILE A 304 -3.26 -18.58 11.42
C ILE A 304 -1.94 -18.55 12.20
N TYR A 305 -0.91 -17.97 11.60
CA TYR A 305 0.43 -17.84 12.16
C TYR A 305 0.69 -16.41 12.59
N ILE A 306 0.96 -16.19 13.88
CA ILE A 306 1.19 -14.85 14.45
C ILE A 306 2.56 -14.78 15.11
N ILE A 307 3.39 -13.83 14.67
CA ILE A 307 4.76 -13.58 15.15
C ILE A 307 4.78 -12.17 15.79
N PRO A 308 4.59 -12.06 17.12
CA PRO A 308 4.45 -10.76 17.78
C PRO A 308 5.74 -9.92 17.78
N ILE A 309 6.91 -10.56 17.69
CA ILE A 309 8.21 -9.89 17.77
C ILE A 309 9.18 -10.46 16.74
N VAL A 310 9.29 -9.83 15.57
CA VAL A 310 10.28 -10.21 14.54
C VAL A 310 11.71 -9.80 14.95
N ASN A 311 11.88 -8.65 15.61
CA ASN A 311 13.18 -8.11 16.01
C ASN A 311 13.36 -8.09 17.55
N PRO A 312 13.56 -9.25 18.21
CA PRO A 312 13.62 -9.31 19.66
C PRO A 312 14.85 -8.61 20.26
N ASP A 313 15.98 -8.59 19.54
CA ASP A 313 17.19 -7.90 20.03
C ASP A 313 17.00 -6.38 20.04
N GLY A 314 16.42 -5.85 18.95
CA GLY A 314 16.07 -4.45 18.88
C GLY A 314 15.08 -4.08 19.98
N LYS A 315 14.00 -4.87 20.14
CA LYS A 315 12.98 -4.65 21.17
C LYS A 315 13.58 -4.57 22.57
N VAL A 316 14.40 -5.55 22.96
CA VAL A 316 15.03 -5.55 24.29
C VAL A 316 15.97 -4.36 24.47
N TYR A 317 16.69 -3.97 23.42
CA TYR A 317 17.57 -2.81 23.48
C TYR A 317 16.77 -1.51 23.67
N ASP A 318 15.70 -1.32 22.90
CA ASP A 318 14.83 -0.16 22.98
C ASP A 318 14.09 -0.08 24.34
N ASP A 319 13.51 -1.19 24.82
CA ASP A 319 12.86 -1.29 26.13
C ASP A 319 13.79 -0.84 27.27
N SER A 320 15.08 -1.17 27.18
CA SER A 320 16.10 -0.78 28.15
C SER A 320 16.48 0.71 28.15
N GLY A 321 15.86 1.51 27.28
CA GLY A 321 16.18 2.91 27.05
C GLY A 321 17.31 3.12 26.03
N GLY A 322 17.61 2.09 25.23
CA GLY A 322 18.63 2.16 24.19
C GLY A 322 18.17 2.99 22.99
N GLY A 323 19.02 3.93 22.56
CA GLY A 323 18.78 4.77 21.39
C GLY A 323 20.01 5.62 21.04
N TYR A 324 19.77 6.73 20.35
CA TYR A 324 20.75 7.81 20.20
C TYR A 324 20.64 8.75 21.42
N GLY A 325 21.76 9.21 21.98
CA GLY A 325 21.75 10.00 23.21
C GLY A 325 21.22 9.23 24.44
N SER A 326 20.37 9.89 25.25
CA SER A 326 19.84 9.38 26.52
C SER A 326 18.39 8.85 26.47
N GLY A 327 17.83 8.58 25.28
CA GLY A 327 16.40 8.23 25.11
C GLY A 327 16.14 6.93 24.34
N ARG A 328 14.94 6.38 24.54
CA ARG A 328 14.39 5.22 23.81
C ARG A 328 13.96 5.62 22.40
N ASN A 329 14.62 5.12 21.37
CA ASN A 329 14.21 5.35 19.97
C ASN A 329 14.91 4.44 18.94
N TRP A 330 15.33 3.24 19.34
CA TRP A 330 16.07 2.35 18.47
C TRP A 330 15.16 1.73 17.40
N ARG A 331 15.59 1.75 16.13
CA ARG A 331 14.80 1.23 15.00
C ARG A 331 15.26 -0.16 14.55
N LYS A 332 16.56 -0.35 14.38
CA LYS A 332 17.14 -1.47 13.62
C LYS A 332 17.25 -2.78 14.40
N ASN A 333 17.77 -3.84 13.79
CA ASN A 333 18.24 -5.02 14.55
C ASN A 333 19.54 -4.69 15.33
N ARG A 334 20.15 -5.69 15.99
CA ARG A 334 21.38 -5.51 16.80
C ARG A 334 22.63 -6.18 16.22
N GLN A 335 22.57 -6.62 14.96
CA GLN A 335 23.73 -7.20 14.29
C GLN A 335 24.80 -6.12 14.02
N PRO A 336 26.05 -6.28 14.46
CA PRO A 336 27.13 -5.37 14.16
C PRO A 336 27.42 -5.28 12.65
N CYS A 337 27.69 -4.08 12.17
CA CYS A 337 28.11 -3.83 10.79
C CYS A 337 29.31 -2.85 10.76
N THR A 338 29.91 -2.63 9.59
CA THR A 338 31.10 -1.79 9.49
C THR A 338 30.74 -0.32 9.79
N GLY A 339 31.17 0.17 10.95
CA GLY A 339 30.96 1.57 11.37
C GLY A 339 29.72 1.80 12.25
N GLY A 340 28.99 0.74 12.64
CA GLY A 340 27.78 0.88 13.44
C GLY A 340 27.15 -0.47 13.82
N ILE A 341 25.90 -0.42 14.23
CA ILE A 341 25.12 -1.59 14.62
C ILE A 341 23.76 -1.48 13.93
N GLY A 342 23.27 -2.60 13.44
CA GLY A 342 21.90 -2.77 13.02
C GLY A 342 21.70 -2.62 11.52
N THR A 343 20.97 -3.58 10.96
CA THR A 343 20.27 -3.52 9.67
C THR A 343 18.81 -3.15 9.93
N ASP A 344 18.23 -2.29 9.09
CA ASP A 344 16.79 -2.04 9.05
C ASP A 344 16.08 -3.30 8.51
N PRO A 345 15.31 -4.03 9.34
CA PRO A 345 14.71 -5.28 8.91
C PRO A 345 13.75 -5.09 7.74
N ASN A 346 13.01 -3.98 7.68
CA ASN A 346 12.08 -3.71 6.59
C ASN A 346 12.73 -2.98 5.39
N ARG A 347 14.06 -3.14 5.22
CA ARG A 347 14.81 -2.84 3.99
C ARG A 347 15.66 -4.03 3.52
N ASN A 348 15.56 -5.17 4.19
CA ASN A 348 16.48 -6.30 4.02
C ASN A 348 15.85 -7.49 3.29
N TYR A 349 14.62 -7.36 2.76
CA TYR A 349 13.99 -8.39 1.95
C TYR A 349 14.47 -8.34 0.50
N SER A 350 14.43 -9.47 -0.23
CA SER A 350 15.13 -9.60 -1.53
C SER A 350 14.47 -8.94 -2.72
N TYR A 351 13.17 -8.61 -2.66
CA TYR A 351 12.46 -8.11 -3.83
C TYR A 351 12.81 -6.64 -4.08
N GLN A 352 13.39 -6.38 -5.26
CA GLN A 352 13.86 -5.06 -5.69
C GLN A 352 14.85 -4.40 -4.72
N TRP A 353 15.57 -5.23 -3.96
CA TRP A 353 16.55 -4.81 -2.97
C TRP A 353 17.71 -4.02 -3.59
N GLY A 354 18.17 -2.97 -2.91
CA GLY A 354 19.31 -2.18 -3.35
C GLY A 354 18.94 -0.97 -4.21
N GLY A 355 17.64 -0.63 -4.25
CA GLY A 355 17.07 0.50 -4.97
C GLY A 355 17.36 1.88 -4.33
N SER A 356 16.52 2.86 -4.66
CA SER A 356 16.64 4.25 -4.19
C SER A 356 15.96 4.54 -2.85
N GLY A 357 15.26 3.56 -2.26
CA GLY A 357 14.46 3.69 -1.04
C GLY A 357 15.15 3.21 0.24
N SER A 358 16.43 2.84 0.16
CA SER A 358 17.23 2.39 1.30
C SER A 358 18.71 2.75 1.16
N SER A 359 19.45 2.64 2.26
CA SER A 359 20.85 3.06 2.34
C SER A 359 21.81 1.86 2.35
N GLY A 360 22.91 1.93 1.61
CA GLY A 360 24.03 0.98 1.73
C GLY A 360 25.03 1.31 2.85
N SER A 361 24.77 2.33 3.70
CA SER A 361 25.66 2.72 4.79
C SER A 361 25.13 2.22 6.13
N CYS A 362 25.93 1.45 6.86
CA CYS A 362 25.63 0.90 8.18
C CYS A 362 25.22 1.96 9.23
N THR A 363 25.72 3.19 9.09
CA THR A 363 25.40 4.31 9.98
C THR A 363 24.02 4.94 9.74
N SER A 364 23.31 4.51 8.70
CA SER A 364 21.97 5.04 8.38
C SER A 364 20.90 4.22 9.08
N GLU A 365 19.80 4.87 9.46
CA GLU A 365 18.61 4.21 10.02
C GLU A 365 17.89 3.31 9.02
N THR A 366 18.08 3.56 7.71
CA THR A 366 17.55 2.74 6.63
C THR A 366 18.62 1.85 6.00
N PHE A 367 19.64 1.44 6.78
CA PHE A 367 20.67 0.53 6.30
C PHE A 367 20.06 -0.80 5.87
N ARG A 368 20.15 -1.12 4.59
CA ARG A 368 19.47 -2.27 3.96
C ARG A 368 20.15 -3.63 4.17
N GLY A 369 21.30 -3.66 4.86
CA GLY A 369 22.21 -4.79 4.87
C GLY A 369 23.23 -4.75 3.74
N TYR A 370 24.17 -5.69 3.76
CA TYR A 370 25.14 -5.93 2.68
C TYR A 370 24.60 -6.87 1.62
N GLU A 371 23.68 -7.75 1.99
CA GLU A 371 22.97 -8.67 1.11
C GLU A 371 21.52 -8.81 1.60
N PRO A 372 20.55 -9.12 0.72
CA PRO A 372 19.20 -9.41 1.17
C PRO A 372 19.20 -10.62 2.11
N PHE A 373 18.43 -10.53 3.19
CA PHE A 373 18.32 -11.53 4.26
C PHE A 373 19.63 -11.83 5.02
N ASP A 374 20.56 -10.88 5.07
CA ASP A 374 21.75 -11.00 5.92
C ASP A 374 21.46 -10.72 7.40
N ALA A 375 20.29 -10.14 7.72
CA ALA A 375 19.76 -10.04 9.07
C ALA A 375 19.12 -11.37 9.52
N PRO A 376 19.51 -11.95 10.67
CA PRO A 376 18.93 -13.21 11.14
C PRO A 376 17.40 -13.18 11.30
N CYS A 377 16.84 -12.04 11.72
CA CYS A 377 15.38 -11.90 11.88
C CYS A 377 14.62 -11.98 10.55
N THR A 378 15.10 -11.33 9.48
CA THR A 378 14.45 -11.39 8.17
C THR A 378 14.72 -12.71 7.46
N ALA A 379 15.89 -13.32 7.69
CA ALA A 379 16.18 -14.67 7.22
C ALA A 379 15.22 -15.71 7.84
N ALA A 380 14.89 -15.56 9.12
CA ALA A 380 13.91 -16.42 9.80
C ALA A 380 12.49 -16.25 9.22
N VAL A 381 12.06 -15.01 8.96
CA VAL A 381 10.77 -14.75 8.29
C VAL A 381 10.75 -15.38 6.89
N ARG A 382 11.82 -15.21 6.10
CA ARG A 382 11.96 -15.83 4.78
C ARG A 382 11.86 -17.35 4.85
N ASP A 383 12.59 -17.97 5.77
CA ASP A 383 12.66 -19.42 5.86
C ASP A 383 11.33 -20.02 6.31
N PHE A 384 10.62 -19.33 7.21
CA PHE A 384 9.25 -19.69 7.57
C PHE A 384 8.31 -19.57 6.37
N PHE A 385 8.21 -18.39 5.75
CA PHE A 385 7.33 -18.15 4.61
C PHE A 385 7.56 -19.14 3.46
N ASN A 386 8.83 -19.44 3.12
CA ASN A 386 9.15 -20.41 2.07
C ASN A 386 8.78 -21.86 2.43
N ALA A 387 8.66 -22.19 3.72
CA ALA A 387 8.20 -23.49 4.18
C ALA A 387 6.67 -23.62 4.17
N HIS A 388 5.97 -22.50 3.95
CA HIS A 388 4.54 -22.30 4.08
C HIS A 388 3.98 -21.73 2.76
N PRO A 389 3.96 -22.54 1.68
CA PRO A 389 3.55 -22.09 0.34
C PRO A 389 2.06 -21.75 0.23
N ASP A 390 1.26 -22.10 1.24
CA ASP A 390 -0.18 -21.88 1.29
C ASP A 390 -0.55 -20.55 1.99
N ILE A 391 0.45 -19.70 2.31
CA ILE A 391 0.23 -18.34 2.82
C ILE A 391 -0.36 -17.46 1.72
N ASN A 392 -1.67 -17.25 1.80
CA ASN A 392 -2.40 -16.39 0.88
C ASN A 392 -2.44 -14.93 1.35
N LEU A 393 -2.36 -14.68 2.66
CA LEU A 393 -2.39 -13.34 3.23
C LEU A 393 -1.23 -13.08 4.19
N LEU A 394 -0.61 -11.90 4.05
CA LEU A 394 0.39 -11.39 4.99
C LEU A 394 0.03 -9.99 5.50
N VAL A 395 0.05 -9.81 6.81
CA VAL A 395 -0.06 -8.49 7.44
C VAL A 395 1.17 -8.22 8.31
N THR A 396 1.84 -7.10 8.05
CA THR A 396 2.97 -6.63 8.87
C THR A 396 2.61 -5.33 9.59
N TYR A 397 2.61 -5.35 10.91
CA TYR A 397 2.27 -4.20 11.74
C TYR A 397 3.50 -3.34 12.04
N HIS A 398 3.34 -2.04 11.76
CA HIS A 398 4.28 -0.96 11.98
C HIS A 398 3.62 0.19 12.74
N SER A 399 4.41 1.17 13.19
CA SER A 399 3.86 2.43 13.67
C SER A 399 4.80 3.60 13.40
N TYR A 400 4.33 4.79 13.03
CA TYR A 400 2.95 5.26 13.08
C TYR A 400 2.57 6.04 11.81
N GLY A 401 1.28 6.02 11.48
CA GLY A 401 0.78 6.73 10.30
C GLY A 401 -0.73 6.74 10.12
N ASN A 402 -1.47 5.83 10.75
CA ASN A 402 -2.87 5.54 10.44
C ASN A 402 -3.01 5.11 8.96
N LEU A 403 -2.21 4.16 8.49
CA LEU A 403 -2.16 3.75 7.08
C LEU A 403 -2.40 2.26 6.91
N VAL A 404 -3.03 1.90 5.80
CA VAL A 404 -3.06 0.54 5.27
C VAL A 404 -2.38 0.60 3.91
N LEU A 405 -1.18 0.05 3.82
CA LEU A 405 -0.32 0.15 2.66
C LEU A 405 -0.25 -1.18 1.93
N TRP A 406 -0.34 -1.16 0.61
CA TRP A 406 -0.10 -2.32 -0.25
C TRP A 406 1.07 -2.08 -1.20
N PRO A 407 1.64 -3.15 -1.80
CA PRO A 407 2.66 -3.03 -2.83
C PRO A 407 2.23 -2.15 -4.02
N TRP A 408 3.13 -1.41 -4.64
CA TRP A 408 4.58 -1.42 -4.44
C TRP A 408 5.07 -0.25 -3.60
N GLY A 409 6.05 -0.51 -2.73
CA GLY A 409 6.90 0.49 -2.10
C GLY A 409 8.06 0.92 -3.01
N TYR A 410 8.65 -0.02 -3.77
CA TYR A 410 9.88 0.24 -4.54
C TYR A 410 9.68 1.07 -5.82
N THR A 411 8.43 1.22 -6.28
CA THR A 411 8.07 1.92 -7.52
C THR A 411 6.73 2.63 -7.40
N TYR A 412 6.55 3.71 -8.17
CA TYR A 412 5.26 4.41 -8.31
C TYR A 412 4.32 3.77 -9.33
N ASN A 413 4.80 2.79 -10.08
CA ASN A 413 3.91 2.03 -10.94
C ASN A 413 3.00 1.20 -10.04
N PRO A 414 1.70 1.08 -10.38
CA PRO A 414 0.82 0.18 -9.68
C PRO A 414 1.18 -1.28 -9.97
N ILE A 415 0.59 -2.20 -9.21
CA ILE A 415 0.55 -3.62 -9.56
C ILE A 415 0.03 -3.76 -11.00
N ALA A 416 0.78 -4.51 -11.81
CA ALA A 416 0.55 -4.60 -13.24
C ALA A 416 -0.68 -5.46 -13.57
N ASP A 417 -0.84 -6.58 -12.85
CA ASP A 417 -2.05 -7.37 -12.88
C ASP A 417 -3.23 -6.56 -12.34
N ALA A 418 -4.34 -6.57 -13.07
CA ALA A 418 -5.48 -5.71 -12.76
C ALA A 418 -6.35 -6.28 -11.63
N ASP A 419 -6.42 -7.59 -11.51
CA ASP A 419 -7.21 -8.28 -10.51
C ASP A 419 -6.46 -8.26 -9.18
N ASP A 420 -5.16 -8.56 -9.19
CA ASP A 420 -4.34 -8.47 -7.98
C ASP A 420 -4.32 -7.05 -7.41
N ARG A 421 -4.25 -6.04 -8.28
CA ARG A 421 -4.33 -4.63 -7.88
C ARG A 421 -5.66 -4.33 -7.21
N GLN A 422 -6.77 -4.76 -7.80
CA GLN A 422 -8.11 -4.53 -7.26
C GLN A 422 -8.32 -5.24 -5.93
N VAL A 423 -7.83 -6.47 -5.78
CA VAL A 423 -7.88 -7.19 -4.50
C VAL A 423 -7.14 -6.41 -3.41
N HIS A 424 -5.90 -5.94 -3.66
CA HIS A 424 -5.16 -5.13 -2.70
C HIS A 424 -5.88 -3.82 -2.33
N GLU A 425 -6.45 -3.14 -3.32
CA GLU A 425 -7.19 -1.88 -3.14
C GLU A 425 -8.48 -2.09 -2.33
N LEU A 426 -9.29 -3.09 -2.68
CA LEU A 426 -10.61 -3.33 -2.06
C LEU A 426 -10.47 -3.89 -0.65
N LEU A 427 -9.62 -4.90 -0.42
CA LEU A 427 -9.38 -5.44 0.92
C LEU A 427 -8.68 -4.42 1.82
N GLY A 428 -7.74 -3.63 1.27
CA GLY A 428 -7.11 -2.53 2.01
C GLY A 428 -8.13 -1.46 2.44
N GLN A 429 -9.09 -1.13 1.57
CA GLN A 429 -10.19 -0.22 1.89
C GLN A 429 -11.17 -0.83 2.91
N GLY A 430 -11.46 -2.12 2.82
CA GLY A 430 -12.29 -2.84 3.76
C GLY A 430 -11.69 -2.85 5.17
N TYR A 431 -10.40 -3.20 5.31
CA TYR A 431 -9.67 -3.10 6.57
C TYR A 431 -9.68 -1.66 7.13
N ALA A 432 -9.45 -0.68 6.26
CA ALA A 432 -9.46 0.73 6.64
C ALA A 432 -10.83 1.20 7.15
N SER A 433 -11.93 0.55 6.78
CA SER A 433 -13.28 0.90 7.26
C SER A 433 -13.50 0.62 8.75
N TYR A 434 -12.78 -0.36 9.31
CA TYR A 434 -12.79 -0.67 10.75
C TYR A 434 -11.88 0.24 11.55
N THR A 435 -10.72 0.57 11.01
CA THR A 435 -9.67 1.32 11.72
C THR A 435 -9.72 2.83 11.51
N GLY A 436 -10.41 3.29 10.46
CA GLY A 436 -10.37 4.70 10.03
C GLY A 436 -9.02 5.12 9.43
N TYR A 437 -8.16 4.17 9.06
CA TYR A 437 -6.84 4.42 8.49
C TYR A 437 -6.96 4.84 7.02
N THR A 438 -5.87 5.36 6.44
CA THR A 438 -5.82 5.73 5.02
C THR A 438 -5.28 4.57 4.19
N PRO A 439 -6.10 3.97 3.31
CA PRO A 439 -5.66 2.94 2.37
C PRO A 439 -4.96 3.59 1.16
N GLN A 440 -3.74 3.19 0.84
CA GLN A 440 -3.02 3.65 -0.36
C GLN A 440 -1.86 2.72 -0.76
N GLN A 441 -1.35 2.84 -1.98
CA GLN A 441 -0.10 2.18 -2.37
C GLN A 441 1.06 2.73 -1.52
N ALA A 442 1.96 1.85 -1.06
CA ALA A 442 3.08 2.22 -0.18
C ALA A 442 3.93 3.38 -0.74
N SER A 443 4.23 3.36 -2.04
CA SER A 443 5.03 4.41 -2.69
C SER A 443 4.33 5.78 -2.81
N ASP A 444 3.03 5.90 -2.53
CA ASP A 444 2.39 7.22 -2.46
C ASP A 444 2.92 8.06 -1.28
N LEU A 445 3.53 7.41 -0.29
CA LEU A 445 4.41 8.05 0.68
C LEU A 445 5.71 8.49 0.01
N TYR A 446 6.60 7.53 -0.23
CA TYR A 446 7.92 7.69 -0.83
C TYR A 446 8.42 6.30 -1.23
N ILE A 447 9.44 6.25 -2.09
CA ILE A 447 10.04 4.98 -2.50
C ILE A 447 10.78 4.33 -1.32
N ALA A 448 10.42 3.09 -1.02
CA ALA A 448 11.11 2.20 -0.08
C ALA A 448 11.39 0.87 -0.79
N ASP A 449 12.60 0.32 -0.69
CA ASP A 449 12.95 -0.97 -1.32
C ASP A 449 13.33 -2.03 -0.28
N GLY A 450 13.12 -3.30 -0.63
CA GLY A 450 13.41 -4.43 0.24
C GLY A 450 12.46 -4.54 1.45
N THR A 451 11.19 -4.18 1.26
CA THR A 451 10.14 -4.27 2.29
C THR A 451 9.47 -5.65 2.30
N THR A 452 8.84 -6.00 3.43
CA THR A 452 8.20 -7.30 3.66
C THR A 452 7.00 -7.53 2.73
N ASP A 453 6.15 -6.52 2.57
CA ASP A 453 4.99 -6.54 1.69
C ASP A 453 5.40 -6.70 0.22
N ASP A 454 6.29 -5.84 -0.30
CA ASP A 454 6.81 -5.96 -1.67
C ASP A 454 7.43 -7.34 -1.93
N TRP A 455 8.13 -7.91 -0.94
CA TRP A 455 8.75 -9.23 -1.12
C TRP A 455 7.76 -10.38 -1.11
N SER A 456 6.85 -10.42 -0.15
CA SER A 456 5.87 -11.50 -0.02
C SER A 456 5.02 -11.59 -1.29
N TYR A 457 4.36 -10.51 -1.70
CA TYR A 457 3.61 -10.47 -2.95
C TYR A 457 4.51 -10.66 -4.18
N GLY A 458 5.64 -9.94 -4.25
CA GLY A 458 6.45 -9.93 -5.47
C GLY A 458 7.13 -11.25 -5.80
N THR A 459 7.40 -12.09 -4.80
CA THR A 459 7.93 -13.43 -5.05
C THR A 459 6.86 -14.44 -5.45
N THR A 460 5.60 -14.23 -5.06
CA THR A 460 4.47 -15.12 -5.34
C THR A 460 3.53 -14.62 -6.45
N GLN A 461 3.72 -13.42 -7.01
CA GLN A 461 2.80 -12.78 -7.98
C GLN A 461 2.51 -13.59 -9.28
N ASN A 462 3.16 -14.74 -9.48
CA ASN A 462 2.91 -15.64 -10.61
C ASN A 462 2.36 -17.01 -10.17
N ASP A 463 2.09 -17.19 -8.88
CA ASP A 463 1.45 -18.38 -8.33
C ASP A 463 -0.05 -18.35 -8.65
N ALA A 464 -0.73 -19.49 -8.48
CA ALA A 464 -2.17 -19.58 -8.75
C ALA A 464 -2.99 -18.66 -7.83
N ILE A 465 -2.57 -18.57 -6.57
CA ILE A 465 -3.02 -17.57 -5.61
C ILE A 465 -1.73 -16.96 -5.04
N PRO A 466 -1.44 -15.67 -5.31
CA PRO A 466 -0.29 -15.02 -4.71
C PRO A 466 -0.55 -14.71 -3.23
N CYS A 467 0.52 -14.49 -2.46
CA CYS A 467 0.41 -13.88 -1.15
C CYS A 467 0.03 -12.40 -1.30
N PHE A 468 -1.20 -12.04 -0.95
CA PHE A 468 -1.65 -10.67 -0.84
C PHE A 468 -1.17 -10.08 0.47
N SER A 469 -0.53 -8.91 0.42
CA SER A 469 0.18 -8.37 1.57
C SER A 469 -0.12 -6.91 1.87
N TRP A 470 -0.18 -6.58 3.15
CA TRP A 470 -0.35 -5.21 3.62
C TRP A 470 0.59 -4.87 4.77
N THR A 471 1.13 -3.65 4.70
CA THR A 471 1.79 -2.98 5.83
C THR A 471 0.76 -2.09 6.52
N VAL A 472 0.53 -2.29 7.82
CA VAL A 472 -0.37 -1.44 8.61
C VAL A 472 0.45 -0.53 9.52
N GLU A 473 0.33 0.78 9.33
CA GLU A 473 0.97 1.80 10.19
C GLU A 473 -0.04 2.26 11.25
N LEU A 474 0.14 1.83 12.50
CA LEU A 474 -0.80 2.08 13.58
C LEU A 474 -1.01 3.57 13.90
N ALA A 475 -2.13 3.85 14.56
CA ALA A 475 -2.50 5.18 15.03
C ALA A 475 -1.69 5.65 16.25
N GLY A 476 -1.97 6.86 16.72
CA GLY A 476 -1.51 7.34 18.03
C GLY A 476 -0.43 8.42 18.01
N GLY A 477 0.06 8.82 16.84
CA GLY A 477 0.87 10.03 16.65
C GLY A 477 2.29 9.96 17.21
N GLY A 478 2.84 8.75 17.38
CA GLY A 478 4.20 8.54 17.85
C GLY A 478 4.53 7.04 17.96
N PHE A 479 5.80 6.74 18.24
CA PHE A 479 6.29 5.38 18.46
C PHE A 479 5.82 4.75 19.79
N TYR A 480 5.51 5.60 20.78
CA TYR A 480 4.98 5.22 22.09
C TYR A 480 3.70 6.00 22.41
N PRO A 481 2.56 5.70 21.76
CA PRO A 481 1.32 6.41 22.04
C PRO A 481 0.87 6.27 23.51
N SER A 482 -0.07 7.10 23.95
CA SER A 482 -0.65 6.97 25.29
C SER A 482 -1.30 5.59 25.48
N PRO A 483 -1.02 4.84 26.55
CA PRO A 483 -1.68 3.55 26.83
C PRO A 483 -3.20 3.58 26.76
N SER A 484 -3.82 4.75 27.02
CA SER A 484 -5.27 4.94 26.92
C SER A 484 -5.87 4.65 25.54
N ILE A 485 -5.08 4.68 24.47
CA ILE A 485 -5.58 4.38 23.12
C ILE A 485 -5.38 2.91 22.73
N LEU A 486 -4.54 2.16 23.44
CA LEU A 486 -4.21 0.78 23.09
C LEU A 486 -5.45 -0.12 23.02
N PRO A 487 -6.44 -0.06 23.95
CA PRO A 487 -7.60 -0.94 23.87
C PRO A 487 -8.41 -0.76 22.58
N THR A 488 -8.70 0.50 22.20
CA THR A 488 -9.43 0.79 20.96
C THR A 488 -8.59 0.44 19.73
N MET A 489 -7.31 0.79 19.72
CA MET A 489 -6.41 0.43 18.62
C MET A 489 -6.34 -1.09 18.41
N CYS A 490 -6.21 -1.87 19.48
CA CYS A 490 -6.15 -3.32 19.39
C CYS A 490 -7.49 -3.91 18.91
N ALA A 491 -8.62 -3.43 19.42
CA ALA A 491 -9.94 -3.86 18.98
C ALA A 491 -10.18 -3.56 17.49
N ASP A 492 -9.99 -2.32 17.06
CA ASP A 492 -10.25 -1.90 15.67
C ASP A 492 -9.36 -2.65 14.66
N ASN A 493 -8.08 -2.90 15.01
CA ASN A 493 -7.19 -3.68 14.15
C ASN A 493 -7.53 -5.18 14.17
N THR A 494 -8.08 -5.70 15.27
CA THR A 494 -8.58 -7.08 15.32
C THR A 494 -9.81 -7.25 14.44
N ASP A 495 -10.75 -6.29 14.46
CA ASP A 495 -11.89 -6.29 13.54
C ASP A 495 -11.43 -6.24 12.07
N GLY A 496 -10.39 -5.46 11.78
CA GLY A 496 -9.74 -5.44 10.46
C GLY A 496 -9.14 -6.81 10.06
N ILE A 497 -8.49 -7.51 11.00
CA ILE A 497 -7.98 -8.88 10.75
C ILE A 497 -9.11 -9.87 10.54
N MET A 498 -10.17 -9.82 11.36
CA MET A 498 -11.35 -10.67 11.20
C MET A 498 -11.99 -10.50 9.81
N TYR A 499 -12.02 -9.28 9.29
CA TYR A 499 -12.42 -9.00 7.91
C TYR A 499 -11.49 -9.66 6.89
N LEU A 500 -10.17 -9.57 7.05
CA LEU A 500 -9.23 -10.22 6.11
C LEU A 500 -9.31 -11.75 6.16
N LEU A 501 -9.55 -12.35 7.33
CA LEU A 501 -9.70 -13.80 7.49
C LEU A 501 -10.88 -14.37 6.66
N GLU A 502 -11.92 -13.58 6.43
CA GLU A 502 -13.06 -13.93 5.56
C GLU A 502 -12.59 -14.29 4.14
N TYR A 503 -11.57 -13.59 3.65
CA TYR A 503 -11.04 -13.71 2.29
C TYR A 503 -9.74 -14.52 2.19
N ALA A 504 -9.24 -15.06 3.30
CA ALA A 504 -7.95 -15.77 3.32
C ALA A 504 -7.92 -17.02 2.42
N ASP A 505 -9.07 -17.65 2.20
CA ASP A 505 -9.17 -18.84 1.36
C ASP A 505 -9.14 -18.52 -0.14
N ASP A 506 -9.75 -17.41 -0.53
CA ASP A 506 -9.72 -16.88 -1.89
C ASP A 506 -9.89 -15.35 -1.87
N PRO A 507 -8.77 -14.60 -1.93
CA PRO A 507 -8.81 -13.14 -1.94
C PRO A 507 -9.58 -12.54 -3.13
N TYR A 508 -9.73 -13.27 -4.23
CA TYR A 508 -10.44 -12.78 -5.43
C TYR A 508 -11.96 -12.69 -5.22
N LYS A 509 -12.52 -13.28 -4.15
CA LYS A 509 -13.94 -13.11 -3.76
C LYS A 509 -14.33 -11.66 -3.49
N VAL A 510 -13.36 -10.80 -3.19
CA VAL A 510 -13.60 -9.36 -2.97
C VAL A 510 -13.89 -8.61 -4.27
N LEU A 511 -13.47 -9.16 -5.42
CA LEU A 511 -13.75 -8.55 -6.71
C LEU A 511 -15.26 -8.55 -6.96
N PRO A 512 -15.78 -7.55 -7.70
CA PRO A 512 -17.16 -7.58 -8.16
C PRO A 512 -17.43 -8.93 -8.84
N GLN A 513 -18.34 -9.70 -8.25
CA GLN A 513 -18.77 -10.95 -8.87
C GLN A 513 -19.70 -10.58 -10.03
N PRO A 514 -19.60 -11.27 -11.18
CA PRO A 514 -20.50 -11.00 -12.30
C PRO A 514 -21.95 -11.17 -11.83
N GLU A 515 -22.81 -10.19 -12.12
CA GLU A 515 -24.24 -10.33 -11.81
C GLU A 515 -24.83 -11.40 -12.74
N PRO A 516 -25.39 -12.51 -12.20
CA PRO A 516 -25.94 -13.55 -13.05
C PRO A 516 -27.04 -12.96 -13.93
N LEU A 517 -27.17 -13.47 -15.15
CA LEU A 517 -28.33 -13.15 -15.97
C LEU A 517 -29.55 -13.74 -15.26
N GLU A 518 -30.53 -12.93 -14.86
CA GLU A 518 -31.69 -13.40 -14.09
C GLU A 518 -32.99 -12.82 -14.67
N ILE A 519 -33.95 -13.69 -14.99
CA ILE A 519 -35.30 -13.28 -15.39
C ILE A 519 -36.02 -12.72 -14.16
N THR A 520 -36.39 -11.45 -14.21
CA THR A 520 -37.08 -10.75 -13.13
C THR A 520 -38.59 -10.76 -13.27
N ASP A 521 -39.09 -10.95 -14.49
CA ASP A 521 -40.51 -11.13 -14.82
C ASP A 521 -40.60 -11.93 -16.14
N PRO A 522 -41.49 -12.92 -16.29
CA PRO A 522 -42.38 -13.50 -15.27
C PRO A 522 -41.62 -14.31 -14.21
N SER A 523 -42.22 -14.49 -13.03
CA SER A 523 -41.65 -15.32 -11.96
C SER A 523 -41.81 -16.83 -12.20
N GLU A 524 -40.94 -17.66 -11.61
CA GLU A 524 -41.06 -19.13 -11.65
C GLU A 524 -42.46 -19.60 -11.19
N GLY A 525 -43.12 -20.38 -12.04
CA GLY A 525 -44.46 -20.94 -11.83
C GLY A 525 -45.62 -19.98 -12.10
N GLU A 526 -45.37 -18.75 -12.57
CA GLU A 526 -46.41 -17.76 -12.80
C GLU A 526 -47.41 -18.20 -13.90
N THR A 527 -48.68 -17.84 -13.74
CA THR A 527 -49.70 -18.02 -14.77
C THR A 527 -49.86 -16.74 -15.56
N VAL A 528 -49.55 -16.79 -16.86
CA VAL A 528 -49.47 -15.62 -17.74
C VAL A 528 -50.48 -15.73 -18.90
N SER A 529 -50.91 -14.58 -19.44
CA SER A 529 -51.86 -14.54 -20.57
C SER A 529 -51.81 -13.19 -21.31
N GLY A 530 -52.15 -13.17 -22.59
CA GLY A 530 -52.07 -11.95 -23.41
C GLY A 530 -50.63 -11.51 -23.63
N THR A 531 -50.35 -10.22 -23.48
CA THR A 531 -48.99 -9.66 -23.59
C THR A 531 -48.33 -9.61 -22.21
N VAL A 532 -47.15 -10.21 -22.10
CA VAL A 532 -46.35 -10.35 -20.88
C VAL A 532 -45.00 -9.72 -21.11
N ALA A 533 -44.53 -8.86 -20.20
CA ALA A 533 -43.17 -8.36 -20.27
C ALA A 533 -42.23 -9.44 -19.74
N VAL A 534 -41.26 -9.84 -20.54
CA VAL A 534 -40.13 -10.65 -20.08
C VAL A 534 -38.97 -9.69 -19.85
N THR A 535 -38.55 -9.53 -18.60
CA THR A 535 -37.43 -8.65 -18.21
C THR A 535 -36.34 -9.44 -17.52
N CYS A 536 -35.10 -8.99 -17.66
CA CYS A 536 -33.97 -9.60 -16.95
C CYS A 536 -32.96 -8.55 -16.49
N ASP A 537 -32.32 -8.85 -15.36
CA ASP A 537 -31.12 -8.17 -14.90
C ASP A 537 -29.90 -8.94 -15.43
N ALA A 538 -28.82 -8.24 -15.74
CA ALA A 538 -27.66 -8.83 -16.40
C ALA A 538 -26.38 -8.06 -16.08
N ASP A 539 -25.26 -8.77 -16.00
CA ASP A 539 -23.93 -8.18 -15.89
C ASP A 539 -23.67 -7.15 -17.03
N PRO A 540 -22.95 -6.03 -16.77
CA PRO A 540 -22.55 -5.08 -17.81
C PRO A 540 -21.75 -5.66 -18.99
N GLU A 541 -21.11 -6.82 -18.85
CA GLU A 541 -20.46 -7.57 -19.94
C GLU A 541 -21.48 -8.10 -20.95
N ILE A 542 -22.70 -8.42 -20.53
CA ILE A 542 -23.79 -8.86 -21.40
C ILE A 542 -24.36 -7.64 -22.12
N VAL A 543 -24.05 -7.53 -23.41
CA VAL A 543 -24.52 -6.43 -24.28
C VAL A 543 -25.67 -6.85 -25.20
N LYS A 544 -25.98 -8.14 -25.24
CA LYS A 544 -27.04 -8.73 -26.06
C LYS A 544 -27.71 -9.87 -25.31
N VAL A 545 -29.06 -9.88 -25.30
CA VAL A 545 -29.88 -10.96 -24.73
C VAL A 545 -30.81 -11.51 -25.80
N GLU A 546 -30.87 -12.84 -25.88
CA GLU A 546 -31.79 -13.58 -26.75
C GLU A 546 -32.86 -14.30 -25.93
N PHE A 547 -34.12 -14.13 -26.30
CA PHE A 547 -35.28 -14.68 -25.61
C PHE A 547 -35.86 -15.88 -26.38
N TYR A 548 -36.12 -16.97 -25.67
CA TYR A 548 -36.59 -18.24 -26.20
C TYR A 548 -37.84 -18.69 -25.43
N ILE A 549 -38.75 -19.34 -26.15
CA ILE A 549 -39.87 -20.09 -25.54
C ILE A 549 -39.67 -21.57 -25.87
N ASP A 550 -39.78 -22.42 -24.86
CA ASP A 550 -39.55 -23.86 -24.92
C ASP A 550 -38.16 -24.23 -25.51
N SER A 551 -38.05 -25.41 -26.11
CA SER A 551 -36.81 -25.90 -26.71
C SER A 551 -36.58 -25.40 -28.15
N GLU A 552 -36.99 -24.17 -28.45
CA GLU A 552 -36.84 -23.60 -29.79
C GLU A 552 -35.37 -23.35 -30.15
N SER A 553 -34.99 -23.66 -31.39
CA SER A 553 -33.62 -23.51 -31.88
C SER A 553 -33.26 -22.10 -32.36
N THR A 554 -34.22 -21.18 -32.36
CA THR A 554 -34.06 -19.80 -32.81
C THR A 554 -34.73 -18.88 -31.80
N PRO A 555 -34.11 -17.74 -31.45
CA PRO A 555 -34.71 -16.82 -30.50
C PRO A 555 -36.00 -16.22 -31.07
N ARG A 556 -36.99 -16.05 -30.20
CA ARG A 556 -38.23 -15.31 -30.50
C ARG A 556 -37.97 -13.80 -30.56
N TYR A 557 -37.00 -13.33 -29.78
CA TYR A 557 -36.57 -11.93 -29.75
C TYR A 557 -35.09 -11.79 -29.38
N THR A 558 -34.47 -10.70 -29.83
CA THR A 558 -33.10 -10.33 -29.46
C THR A 558 -33.09 -8.86 -29.10
N ASP A 559 -32.65 -8.56 -27.88
CA ASP A 559 -32.44 -7.20 -27.39
C ASP A 559 -30.93 -6.91 -27.27
N ASN A 560 -30.54 -5.69 -27.62
CA ASN A 560 -29.15 -5.22 -27.54
C ASN A 560 -29.04 -3.92 -26.73
N THR A 561 -30.08 -3.56 -25.96
CA THR A 561 -30.10 -2.32 -25.17
C THR A 561 -30.58 -2.61 -23.75
N SER A 562 -29.68 -2.48 -22.77
CA SER A 562 -30.06 -2.54 -21.36
C SER A 562 -30.90 -1.30 -20.96
N PRO A 563 -31.95 -1.44 -20.13
CA PRO A 563 -32.44 -2.70 -19.54
C PRO A 563 -33.14 -3.60 -20.57
N PHE A 564 -32.81 -4.90 -20.55
CA PHE A 564 -33.26 -5.86 -21.55
C PHE A 564 -34.71 -6.27 -21.32
N SER A 565 -35.54 -6.19 -22.36
CA SER A 565 -36.96 -6.52 -22.23
C SER A 565 -37.58 -6.99 -23.54
N TRP A 566 -38.52 -7.93 -23.43
CA TRP A 566 -39.34 -8.41 -24.53
C TRP A 566 -40.83 -8.48 -24.15
N ASP A 567 -41.69 -7.80 -24.90
CA ASP A 567 -43.14 -7.98 -24.81
C ASP A 567 -43.57 -9.28 -25.53
N TRP A 568 -43.68 -10.37 -24.80
CA TRP A 568 -44.13 -11.68 -25.30
C TRP A 568 -45.66 -11.71 -25.45
N ASP A 569 -46.14 -11.89 -26.70
CA ASP A 569 -47.55 -12.17 -26.99
C ASP A 569 -47.83 -13.69 -26.88
N THR A 570 -48.36 -14.10 -25.73
CA THR A 570 -48.67 -15.50 -25.43
C THR A 570 -49.87 -16.05 -26.22
N THR A 571 -50.64 -15.21 -26.92
CA THR A 571 -51.87 -15.65 -27.60
C THR A 571 -51.62 -16.57 -28.80
N GLY A 572 -50.37 -16.60 -29.29
CA GLY A 572 -49.90 -17.50 -30.34
C GLY A 572 -49.43 -18.86 -29.84
N ASP A 573 -49.20 -19.02 -28.53
CA ASP A 573 -48.69 -20.24 -27.91
C ASP A 573 -49.85 -21.05 -27.30
N SER A 574 -49.64 -22.35 -27.06
CA SER A 574 -50.69 -23.24 -26.53
C SER A 574 -50.93 -23.01 -25.04
N ASP A 575 -52.17 -23.16 -24.57
CA ASP A 575 -52.40 -23.19 -23.12
C ASP A 575 -51.67 -24.38 -22.48
N GLY A 576 -50.94 -24.15 -21.39
CA GLY A 576 -50.12 -25.17 -20.73
C GLY A 576 -48.80 -24.63 -20.18
N SER A 577 -47.92 -25.56 -19.78
CA SER A 577 -46.60 -25.22 -19.25
C SER A 577 -45.64 -24.87 -20.38
N HIS A 578 -44.92 -23.76 -20.21
CA HIS A 578 -43.88 -23.28 -21.13
C HIS A 578 -42.63 -22.89 -20.34
N SER A 579 -41.46 -23.06 -20.94
CA SER A 579 -40.20 -22.50 -20.39
C SER A 579 -39.84 -21.22 -21.11
N VAL A 580 -39.54 -20.16 -20.37
CA VAL A 580 -38.98 -18.91 -20.89
C VAL A 580 -37.48 -18.93 -20.58
N THR A 581 -36.65 -18.91 -21.61
CA THR A 581 -35.19 -18.94 -21.47
C THR A 581 -34.60 -17.65 -22.04
N VAL A 582 -33.68 -17.01 -21.31
CA VAL A 582 -32.87 -15.89 -21.78
C VAL A 582 -31.41 -16.32 -21.88
N LYS A 583 -30.70 -15.89 -22.93
CA LYS A 583 -29.27 -16.16 -23.12
C LYS A 583 -28.51 -14.85 -23.35
N GLY A 584 -27.48 -14.62 -22.55
CA GLY A 584 -26.64 -13.42 -22.57
C GLY A 584 -25.35 -13.62 -23.36
N TYR A 585 -24.94 -12.57 -24.07
CA TYR A 585 -23.73 -12.57 -24.89
C TYR A 585 -22.90 -11.30 -24.72
N ASP A 586 -21.58 -11.46 -24.82
CA ASP A 586 -20.61 -10.37 -24.81
C ASP A 586 -20.56 -9.58 -26.13
N SER A 587 -19.75 -8.53 -26.16
CA SER A 587 -19.57 -7.67 -27.35
C SER A 587 -18.90 -8.35 -28.56
N GLY A 588 -18.33 -9.53 -28.38
CA GLY A 588 -17.76 -10.40 -29.41
C GLY A 588 -18.68 -11.54 -29.86
N ASP A 589 -19.97 -11.53 -29.46
CA ASP A 589 -20.94 -12.61 -29.65
C ASP A 589 -20.57 -13.93 -28.92
N GLY A 590 -19.69 -13.88 -27.91
CA GLY A 590 -19.40 -14.99 -27.00
C GLY A 590 -20.57 -15.23 -26.04
N PHE A 591 -20.92 -16.49 -25.82
CA PHE A 591 -21.93 -16.86 -24.81
C PHE A 591 -21.37 -16.63 -23.40
N VAL A 592 -22.13 -15.93 -22.55
CA VAL A 592 -21.74 -15.57 -21.18
C VAL A 592 -22.52 -16.40 -20.17
N ASP A 593 -23.85 -16.30 -20.18
CA ASP A 593 -24.74 -16.90 -19.17
C ASP A 593 -26.16 -17.14 -19.72
N ASP A 594 -26.95 -17.97 -19.05
CA ASP A 594 -28.37 -18.20 -19.35
C ASP A 594 -29.24 -18.43 -18.10
N ASP A 595 -30.51 -18.05 -18.20
CA ASP A 595 -31.51 -18.31 -17.16
C ASP A 595 -32.83 -18.78 -17.76
N THR A 596 -33.58 -19.56 -16.98
CA THR A 596 -34.84 -20.15 -17.41
C THR A 596 -35.86 -20.20 -16.28
N VAL A 597 -37.05 -19.68 -16.56
CA VAL A 597 -38.23 -19.83 -15.70
C VAL A 597 -39.32 -20.64 -16.39
N ASN A 598 -40.09 -21.42 -15.64
CA ASN A 598 -41.25 -22.15 -16.14
C ASN A 598 -42.52 -21.40 -15.79
N VAL A 599 -43.39 -21.15 -16.77
CA VAL A 599 -44.68 -20.48 -16.58
C VAL A 599 -45.82 -21.37 -17.08
N THR A 600 -47.05 -21.00 -16.71
CA THR A 600 -48.27 -21.57 -17.28
C THR A 600 -48.97 -20.52 -18.14
N VAL A 601 -49.06 -20.75 -19.44
CA VAL A 601 -49.89 -19.92 -20.33
C VAL A 601 -51.35 -20.36 -20.20
N ASP A 602 -52.26 -19.42 -19.90
CA ASP A 602 -53.72 -19.62 -19.87
C ASP A 602 -54.43 -18.48 -20.59
N ASN A 603 -54.58 -18.61 -21.91
CA ASN A 603 -55.32 -17.64 -22.73
C ASN A 603 -56.85 -17.88 -22.70
N ALA A 604 -57.34 -18.85 -21.91
CA ALA A 604 -58.74 -19.28 -21.93
C ALA A 604 -59.66 -18.57 -20.90
N GLY A 605 -59.15 -17.79 -19.94
CA GLY A 605 -59.97 -17.09 -18.93
C GLY A 605 -60.55 -15.75 -19.44
N SER A 606 -61.86 -15.45 -19.52
CA SER A 606 -63.05 -15.95 -18.82
C SER A 606 -64.33 -15.91 -19.69
N CYS A 607 -64.99 -17.05 -19.91
CA CYS A 607 -66.38 -17.11 -20.43
C CYS A 607 -67.46 -17.28 -19.33
N LEU A 608 -67.15 -16.96 -18.07
CA LEU A 608 -68.12 -17.02 -16.96
C LEU A 608 -68.56 -15.62 -16.52
N GLY A 609 -69.31 -14.94 -17.38
CA GLY A 609 -69.94 -13.64 -17.11
C GLY A 609 -71.41 -13.61 -17.51
N THR A 610 -72.30 -13.97 -16.59
CA THR A 610 -73.74 -13.63 -16.54
C THR A 610 -74.69 -14.20 -17.61
N VAL A 611 -75.15 -15.43 -17.36
CA VAL A 611 -76.55 -15.82 -17.65
C VAL A 611 -77.21 -16.19 -16.32
N LEU A 612 -77.87 -15.22 -15.68
CA LEU A 612 -79.04 -15.50 -14.84
C LEU A 612 -79.94 -14.26 -14.79
N LEU A 613 -80.93 -14.25 -15.67
CA LEU A 613 -82.06 -13.33 -15.66
C LEU A 613 -83.18 -13.96 -14.82
N GLY A 614 -83.66 -13.27 -13.79
CA GLY A 614 -85.04 -13.44 -13.33
C GLY A 614 -85.29 -13.53 -11.82
N VAL A 615 -86.11 -12.57 -11.37
CA VAL A 615 -87.09 -12.64 -10.26
C VAL A 615 -86.55 -12.36 -8.84
N LEU A 616 -86.69 -11.11 -8.36
CA LEU A 616 -87.90 -10.70 -7.60
C LEU A 616 -87.92 -9.19 -7.36
N LEU A 617 -89.14 -8.68 -7.42
CA LEU A 617 -89.60 -7.31 -7.37
C LEU A 617 -89.86 -6.86 -5.91
N LEU A 618 -89.71 -5.55 -5.69
CA LEU A 618 -90.63 -4.64 -4.97
C LEU A 618 -90.46 -4.29 -3.46
N PHE A 619 -90.52 -2.95 -3.26
CA PHE A 619 -90.77 -2.14 -2.06
C PHE A 619 -89.65 -2.14 -0.99
N GLY A 620 -89.21 -1.04 -0.39
CA GLY A 620 -89.68 0.34 -0.34
C GLY A 620 -89.27 0.94 1.01
N SER A 621 -89.03 2.25 1.04
CA SER A 621 -89.06 3.17 2.20
C SER A 621 -87.98 3.12 3.29
N ALA A 622 -87.28 4.27 3.38
CA ALA A 622 -87.17 5.16 4.54
C ALA A 622 -86.19 4.84 5.69
N ALA A 623 -85.23 5.77 5.82
CA ALA A 623 -84.81 6.48 7.03
C ALA A 623 -84.53 5.69 8.32
N VAL A 624 -83.39 5.97 8.96
CA VAL A 624 -83.30 6.87 10.13
C VAL A 624 -81.84 7.04 10.57
N TYR A 625 -81.61 8.23 11.09
CA TYR A 625 -80.43 8.92 11.58
C TYR A 625 -80.00 8.47 12.99
N LYS A 626 -78.71 8.71 13.34
CA LYS A 626 -78.14 8.99 14.69
C LYS A 626 -78.02 7.80 15.67
N ARG A 627 -77.07 7.68 16.60
CA ARG A 627 -76.02 8.47 17.31
C ARG A 627 -74.92 7.44 17.70
N GLU A 628 -73.70 7.73 18.12
CA GLU A 628 -72.96 8.90 18.63
C GLU A 628 -71.47 8.62 18.39
#